data_AF-A0AA39QR86-F1
#
_entry.id   AF-A0AA39QR86-F1
#
_cell.length_a   1.000
_cell.length_b   1.000
_cell.length_c   1.000
_cell.angle_alpha   90.00
_cell.angle_beta   90.00
_cell.angle_gamma   90.00
#
_symmetry.space_group_name_H-M   'P 1'
#
loop_
_entity.id
_entity.type
_entity.pdbx_description
1 polymer ?
#
loop_
_entity_poly.entity_id
_entity_poly.type
_entity_poly.pdbx_seq_one_letter_code
_entity_poly.pdbx_strand_id
1 'polypeptide(L)'
;MTSSIIPDGAGAQLDFSSLQSPEAKTYPDELTLDPVKVRSDSSASDSEYQHALEVVFDADNSHRRRSSLVTSENSPLAKHSTAEGRDTTACFVHHLLERERKSRKANAHHLQEINEDTKADKSVGTNNGQATHSRLLTKKQLSDMAWGVRELSKRLGSVRLKLRVKTVFLLTKAHDEGLIGYTQEVVEWLLSRDRETPYIVYVEDTLEHNRVFDAKAIVAKDPSREGRLKYWNNELCTKHPLTFDFVVTLGGDGTLLYASWLFQKIVPPVLSFALGSLGFLTKFDYANFPETLTTAFVDGVTVSLRLRFEGTVMRSQHKGQHRDLVEELIGVEAENDYTHKPDGSHEILNDIVVDRGPNPTMSAIELFGDDEHFTTVQADGVCVATPTGSTAYNLAAGGSLCHPENPVILVTAICAHTLSFRPIILPDTIVLRVGVPYDARTSSWASFDGRERVELCPGDYVTISASRYPFANVMQQGRRSEDWVNSISRTLNWNSRQKQKSFKEWSVDNDDTSGERKAGT
;
A
#
# COMPACT_ATOMS: atom_id res chain seq x y z
N MET A 1 -50.62 34.68 19.35
CA MET A 1 -51.48 33.54 19.02
C MET A 1 -50.54 32.37 18.77
N THR A 2 -50.18 31.59 19.79
CA THR A 2 -50.93 30.47 20.42
C THR A 2 -50.86 29.18 19.58
N SER A 3 -50.44 28.02 20.11
CA SER A 3 -49.77 27.72 21.40
C SER A 3 -49.24 26.28 21.38
N SER A 4 -48.21 25.99 22.18
CA SER A 4 -47.76 24.63 22.51
C SER A 4 -48.79 23.87 23.37
N ILE A 5 -48.80 22.54 23.30
CA ILE A 5 -49.25 21.64 24.37
C ILE A 5 -48.53 20.28 24.25
N ILE A 6 -48.20 19.68 25.39
CA ILE A 6 -47.59 18.36 25.58
C ILE A 6 -48.56 17.53 26.44
N PRO A 7 -48.67 16.20 26.24
CA PRO A 7 -49.16 15.29 27.26
C PRO A 7 -48.07 14.33 27.75
N ASP A 8 -47.70 14.43 29.03
CA ASP A 8 -46.85 13.46 29.74
C ASP A 8 -47.70 12.49 30.60
N GLY A 9 -47.18 11.27 30.80
CA GLY A 9 -47.26 10.57 32.09
C GLY A 9 -48.52 9.78 32.47
N ALA A 10 -48.59 8.51 32.04
CA ALA A 10 -49.06 7.34 32.82
C ALA A 10 -48.90 6.05 31.96
N GLY A 11 -48.60 4.87 32.47
CA GLY A 11 -48.21 4.43 33.82
C GLY A 11 -47.94 2.92 33.76
N ALA A 12 -46.88 2.40 34.40
CA ALA A 12 -46.41 1.04 34.15
C ALA A 12 -47.02 -0.01 35.11
N GLN A 13 -47.54 -1.11 34.57
CA GLN A 13 -47.64 -2.39 35.27
C GLN A 13 -47.67 -3.55 34.26
N LEU A 14 -46.69 -4.46 34.39
CA LEU A 14 -46.72 -5.80 33.79
C LEU A 14 -46.93 -6.78 34.95
N ASP A 15 -47.82 -7.76 34.77
CA ASP A 15 -48.07 -8.81 35.75
C ASP A 15 -48.09 -10.20 35.08
N PHE A 16 -47.74 -11.23 35.84
CA PHE A 16 -47.46 -12.60 35.39
C PHE A 16 -48.29 -13.61 36.18
N SER A 17 -49.18 -14.37 35.53
CA SER A 17 -49.67 -15.67 36.08
C SER A 17 -50.52 -16.47 35.07
N SER A 18 -50.75 -17.74 35.39
CA SER A 18 -51.61 -18.76 34.70
C SER A 18 -51.08 -19.24 33.33
N LEU A 19 -50.51 -20.46 33.22
CA LEU A 19 -51.16 -21.80 33.11
C LEU A 19 -51.43 -22.18 31.63
N GLN A 20 -51.17 -23.39 31.11
CA GLN A 20 -50.63 -24.64 31.68
C GLN A 20 -50.08 -25.56 30.55
N SER A 21 -49.13 -26.46 30.82
CA SER A 21 -48.65 -27.52 29.90
C SER A 21 -49.39 -28.86 30.11
N PRO A 22 -49.50 -29.73 29.09
CA PRO A 22 -48.50 -30.81 28.90
C PRO A 22 -48.15 -30.99 27.39
N GLU A 23 -47.40 -31.98 26.88
CA GLU A 23 -46.85 -33.24 27.43
C GLU A 23 -45.55 -33.64 26.71
N ALA A 24 -44.80 -34.64 27.20
CA ALA A 24 -43.44 -34.98 26.74
C ALA A 24 -43.32 -36.34 26.02
N LYS A 25 -42.25 -36.51 25.22
CA LYS A 25 -41.74 -37.83 24.79
C LYS A 25 -40.21 -37.88 24.83
N THR A 26 -39.69 -39.05 25.22
CA THR A 26 -38.30 -39.31 25.59
C THR A 26 -37.52 -40.01 24.48
N TYR A 27 -36.20 -39.82 24.45
CA TYR A 27 -35.23 -40.70 23.79
C TYR A 27 -34.12 -41.07 24.80
N PRO A 28 -33.53 -42.28 24.72
CA PRO A 28 -32.56 -42.77 25.71
C PRO A 28 -31.09 -42.50 25.32
N ASP A 29 -30.23 -42.72 26.31
CA ASP A 29 -28.75 -42.74 26.28
C ASP A 29 -28.21 -44.00 25.52
N GLU A 30 -26.90 -44.30 25.36
CA GLU A 30 -25.66 -43.83 26.00
C GLU A 30 -24.41 -44.21 25.11
N LEU A 31 -23.20 -44.22 25.70
CA LEU A 31 -21.94 -44.91 25.31
C LEU A 31 -20.88 -44.21 24.40
N THR A 32 -19.94 -43.57 25.11
CA THR A 32 -18.46 -43.75 25.06
C THR A 32 -17.67 -43.76 23.74
N LEU A 33 -16.62 -42.93 23.71
CA LEU A 33 -15.49 -42.94 22.76
C LEU A 33 -14.38 -43.92 23.18
N ASP A 34 -13.64 -44.48 22.21
CA ASP A 34 -12.20 -44.76 22.34
C ASP A 34 -11.52 -44.81 20.94
N PRO A 35 -10.22 -44.46 20.78
CA PRO A 35 -9.63 -44.18 19.46
C PRO A 35 -8.81 -45.35 18.86
N VAL A 36 -8.98 -45.60 17.55
CA VAL A 36 -8.20 -46.62 16.81
C VAL A 36 -7.47 -46.00 15.60
N LYS A 37 -6.25 -46.49 15.36
CA LYS A 37 -5.32 -46.05 14.32
C LYS A 37 -5.80 -46.47 12.92
N VAL A 38 -5.68 -45.59 11.94
CA VAL A 38 -5.78 -45.95 10.52
C VAL A 38 -4.42 -46.33 9.96
N ARG A 39 -4.32 -47.47 9.28
CA ARG A 39 -3.16 -47.85 8.47
C ARG A 39 -3.60 -48.72 7.28
N SER A 40 -3.13 -48.31 6.09
CA SER A 40 -2.80 -49.14 4.91
C SER A 40 -3.84 -50.09 4.28
N ASP A 41 -3.90 -49.97 2.95
CA ASP A 41 -4.26 -50.99 1.95
C ASP A 41 -5.73 -51.43 1.76
N SER A 42 -6.20 -51.82 0.57
CA SER A 42 -5.91 -51.38 -0.82
C SER A 42 -6.87 -52.11 -1.80
N SER A 43 -7.09 -51.54 -2.99
CA SER A 43 -7.74 -52.17 -4.18
C SER A 43 -9.25 -52.50 -4.06
N ALA A 44 -10.06 -52.52 -5.12
CA ALA A 44 -9.92 -52.13 -6.53
C ALA A 44 -11.31 -51.63 -7.02
N SER A 45 -11.58 -51.16 -8.24
CA SER A 45 -10.82 -50.95 -9.48
C SER A 45 -11.62 -49.99 -10.38
N ASP A 46 -10.98 -49.20 -11.24
CA ASP A 46 -11.42 -49.04 -12.63
C ASP A 46 -10.30 -48.47 -13.50
N SER A 47 -10.42 -48.63 -14.83
CA SER A 47 -9.30 -48.63 -15.77
C SER A 47 -9.12 -47.37 -16.61
N GLU A 48 -7.86 -47.10 -16.96
CA GLU A 48 -7.40 -46.49 -18.22
C GLU A 48 -8.10 -45.21 -18.72
N TYR A 49 -7.47 -44.05 -18.47
CA TYR A 49 -7.08 -43.15 -19.57
C TYR A 49 -5.79 -42.40 -19.21
N GLN A 50 -4.69 -42.75 -19.86
CA GLN A 50 -3.34 -42.30 -19.51
C GLN A 50 -2.91 -41.06 -20.32
N HIS A 51 -3.56 -39.93 -20.08
CA HIS A 51 -3.09 -38.65 -20.62
C HIS A 51 -1.98 -38.06 -19.77
N ALA A 52 -0.77 -38.00 -20.33
CA ALA A 52 0.29 -37.17 -19.79
C ALA A 52 -0.12 -35.69 -19.87
N LEU A 53 0.15 -34.93 -18.81
CA LEU A 53 -0.03 -33.47 -18.80
C LEU A 53 1.10 -32.82 -19.63
N GLU A 54 0.90 -32.81 -20.95
CA GLU A 54 1.73 -32.03 -21.86
C GLU A 54 1.45 -30.53 -21.64
N VAL A 55 2.42 -29.83 -21.06
CA VAL A 55 2.38 -28.37 -20.93
C VAL A 55 2.71 -27.77 -22.28
N VAL A 56 1.69 -27.67 -23.14
CA VAL A 56 1.77 -26.95 -24.40
C VAL A 56 2.00 -25.47 -24.09
N PHE A 57 3.23 -25.01 -24.28
CA PHE A 57 3.54 -23.58 -24.32
C PHE A 57 3.04 -23.03 -25.65
N ASP A 58 1.81 -22.56 -25.66
CA ASP A 58 1.24 -21.86 -26.81
C ASP A 58 2.10 -20.63 -27.15
N ALA A 59 2.61 -20.60 -28.38
CA ALA A 59 3.60 -19.62 -28.82
C ALA A 59 2.95 -18.31 -29.30
N ASP A 60 1.67 -18.34 -29.66
CA ASP A 60 1.05 -17.28 -30.45
C ASP A 60 0.59 -16.08 -29.60
N ASN A 61 0.56 -16.21 -28.27
CA ASN A 61 0.22 -15.10 -27.37
C ASN A 61 1.42 -14.16 -27.05
N SER A 62 2.17 -13.82 -28.10
CA SER A 62 3.33 -12.90 -28.06
C SER A 62 2.95 -11.43 -28.29
N HIS A 63 1.70 -11.05 -28.01
CA HIS A 63 1.18 -9.69 -28.24
C HIS A 63 2.05 -8.59 -27.62
N ARG A 64 2.60 -7.76 -28.51
CA ARG A 64 3.65 -6.79 -28.21
C ARG A 64 3.04 -5.46 -27.76
N ARG A 65 2.67 -5.34 -26.48
CA ARG A 65 2.17 -4.09 -25.86
C ARG A 65 2.97 -2.87 -26.35
N ARG A 66 2.32 -1.99 -27.12
CA ARG A 66 2.92 -0.82 -27.81
C ARG A 66 1.99 0.39 -27.77
N SER A 67 2.00 1.14 -26.67
CA SER A 67 1.35 2.45 -26.61
C SER A 67 2.33 3.58 -26.95
N SER A 68 1.95 4.42 -27.92
CA SER A 68 2.60 5.70 -28.30
C SER A 68 4.10 5.67 -28.66
N LEU A 69 4.44 5.86 -29.93
CA LEU A 69 5.79 6.20 -30.38
C LEU A 69 5.72 7.32 -31.44
N VAL A 70 6.34 8.47 -31.16
CA VAL A 70 6.35 9.65 -32.04
C VAL A 70 7.79 9.97 -32.44
N THR A 71 8.00 10.32 -33.71
CA THR A 71 9.31 10.53 -34.32
C THR A 71 9.80 11.97 -34.25
N SER A 72 11.12 12.16 -34.31
CA SER A 72 11.76 13.41 -34.74
C SER A 72 13.15 13.09 -35.31
N GLU A 73 13.53 13.76 -36.40
CA GLU A 73 14.71 13.43 -37.20
C GLU A 73 15.80 14.51 -37.08
N ASN A 74 17.05 14.12 -36.79
CA ASN A 74 18.21 14.25 -37.70
C ASN A 74 19.55 14.00 -36.98
N SER A 75 20.60 13.74 -37.77
CA SER A 75 21.96 13.32 -37.37
C SER A 75 23.01 14.10 -38.21
N PRO A 76 24.35 13.93 -38.09
CA PRO A 76 25.17 13.12 -37.15
C PRO A 76 26.11 14.06 -36.32
N LEU A 77 27.26 13.75 -35.68
CA LEU A 77 28.32 12.73 -35.81
C LEU A 77 28.95 12.34 -34.45
N ALA A 78 29.77 11.27 -34.47
CA ALA A 78 30.39 10.64 -33.31
C ALA A 78 31.80 11.16 -32.95
N LYS A 79 32.27 10.84 -31.72
CA LYS A 79 33.57 10.17 -31.47
C LYS A 79 33.74 9.66 -30.01
N HIS A 80 34.72 8.77 -29.82
CA HIS A 80 35.07 8.13 -28.54
C HIS A 80 35.80 9.07 -27.57
N SER A 81 35.63 8.83 -26.25
CA SER A 81 36.76 8.70 -25.32
C SER A 81 36.37 7.97 -24.02
N THR A 82 37.37 7.47 -23.30
CA THR A 82 37.25 6.87 -21.96
C THR A 82 37.11 7.93 -20.87
N ALA A 83 36.20 7.75 -19.90
CA ALA A 83 36.16 8.51 -18.65
C ALA A 83 35.45 7.72 -17.54
N GLU A 84 35.88 7.89 -16.30
CA GLU A 84 35.29 7.26 -15.11
C GLU A 84 33.97 7.98 -14.75
N GLY A 85 32.83 7.29 -14.93
CA GLY A 85 31.49 7.85 -14.72
C GLY A 85 30.90 7.53 -13.35
N ARG A 86 30.44 8.55 -12.62
CA ARG A 86 29.77 8.41 -11.31
C ARG A 86 28.57 7.45 -11.34
N ASP A 87 28.41 6.66 -10.29
CA ASP A 87 27.25 5.79 -10.07
C ASP A 87 25.91 6.54 -10.08
N THR A 88 24.89 5.92 -10.68
CA THR A 88 23.63 6.57 -11.08
C THR A 88 22.55 6.62 -10.00
N THR A 89 22.71 5.95 -8.86
CA THR A 89 21.72 5.97 -7.75
C THR A 89 22.39 5.91 -6.38
N ALA A 90 22.13 6.90 -5.51
CA ALA A 90 22.72 6.98 -4.18
C ALA A 90 21.89 6.29 -3.06
N CYS A 91 20.57 6.15 -3.22
CA CYS A 91 19.73 5.46 -2.24
C CYS A 91 20.03 3.95 -2.23
N PHE A 92 20.53 3.42 -1.11
CA PHE A 92 20.99 2.03 -0.98
C PHE A 92 19.94 0.99 -1.44
N VAL A 93 18.67 1.16 -1.06
CA VAL A 93 17.55 0.28 -1.43
C VAL A 93 17.39 0.21 -2.96
N HIS A 94 17.46 1.36 -3.63
CA HIS A 94 17.24 1.48 -5.06
C HIS A 94 18.49 1.10 -5.87
N HIS A 95 19.68 1.37 -5.34
CA HIS A 95 20.94 0.82 -5.84
C HIS A 95 20.97 -0.71 -5.77
N LEU A 96 20.43 -1.32 -4.70
CA LEU A 96 20.31 -2.78 -4.59
C LEU A 96 19.32 -3.35 -5.63
N LEU A 97 18.16 -2.71 -5.83
CA LEU A 97 17.22 -3.03 -6.93
C LEU A 97 17.87 -2.90 -8.31
N GLU A 98 18.73 -1.90 -8.52
CA GLU A 98 19.45 -1.70 -9.78
C GLU A 98 20.58 -2.74 -9.97
N ARG A 99 21.28 -3.11 -8.90
CA ARG A 99 22.33 -4.14 -8.90
C ARG A 99 21.76 -5.54 -9.21
N GLU A 100 20.59 -5.88 -8.67
CA GLU A 100 19.90 -7.13 -9.02
C GLU A 100 19.41 -7.12 -10.48
N ARG A 101 18.89 -5.98 -10.98
CA ARG A 101 18.57 -5.81 -12.41
C ARG A 101 19.79 -5.95 -13.32
N LYS A 102 20.95 -5.37 -12.95
CA LYS A 102 22.22 -5.49 -13.70
C LYS A 102 22.75 -6.94 -13.68
N SER A 103 22.72 -7.60 -12.52
CA SER A 103 23.08 -9.01 -12.36
C SER A 103 22.20 -9.93 -13.21
N ARG A 104 20.88 -9.72 -13.21
CA ARG A 104 19.94 -10.47 -14.07
C ARG A 104 20.19 -10.26 -15.56
N LYS A 105 20.57 -9.06 -16.01
CA LYS A 105 20.98 -8.84 -17.41
C LYS A 105 22.26 -9.60 -17.78
N ALA A 106 23.24 -9.65 -16.88
CA ALA A 106 24.46 -10.45 -17.09
C ALA A 106 24.15 -11.95 -17.18
N ASN A 107 23.30 -12.47 -16.29
CA ASN A 107 22.92 -13.88 -16.31
C ASN A 107 22.03 -14.24 -17.52
N ALA A 108 21.18 -13.32 -18.00
CA ALA A 108 20.40 -13.52 -19.22
C ALA A 108 21.30 -13.63 -20.47
N HIS A 109 22.39 -12.84 -20.54
CA HIS A 109 23.38 -12.97 -21.60
C HIS A 109 24.11 -14.33 -21.62
N HIS A 110 24.09 -15.11 -20.53
CA HIS A 110 24.66 -16.46 -20.48
C HIS A 110 23.68 -17.56 -20.94
N LEU A 111 22.44 -17.20 -21.28
CA LEU A 111 21.38 -18.10 -21.77
C LEU A 111 20.88 -17.72 -23.18
N GLN A 112 21.64 -16.89 -23.92
CA GLN A 112 21.19 -16.32 -25.19
C GLN A 112 22.29 -16.24 -26.27
N GLU A 113 22.99 -17.36 -26.49
CA GLU A 113 23.84 -17.59 -27.68
C GLU A 113 23.08 -18.26 -28.85
N ILE A 114 21.76 -18.49 -28.72
CA ILE A 114 20.89 -18.98 -29.81
C ILE A 114 19.76 -17.98 -30.06
N ASN A 115 20.12 -16.87 -30.72
CA ASN A 115 19.35 -16.19 -31.77
C ASN A 115 20.11 -14.92 -32.17
N GLU A 116 21.07 -15.07 -33.10
CA GLU A 116 21.58 -13.91 -33.83
C GLU A 116 20.55 -13.45 -34.85
N ASP A 117 19.75 -12.43 -34.51
CA ASP A 117 19.41 -11.41 -35.51
C ASP A 117 19.03 -10.05 -34.91
N THR A 118 19.15 -8.99 -35.72
CA THR A 118 18.95 -7.55 -35.39
C THR A 118 20.13 -6.84 -34.68
N LYS A 119 21.07 -6.31 -35.47
CA LYS A 119 22.13 -5.36 -35.03
C LYS A 119 21.88 -3.93 -35.56
N ALA A 120 21.12 -3.12 -34.82
CA ALA A 120 21.07 -1.63 -34.90
C ALA A 120 20.24 -1.09 -33.69
N ASP A 121 20.48 0.07 -33.10
CA ASP A 121 21.50 1.11 -33.35
C ASP A 121 22.00 1.72 -32.01
N LYS A 122 23.06 2.56 -32.03
CA LYS A 122 23.65 3.22 -30.84
C LYS A 122 23.86 4.72 -31.03
N SER A 123 23.24 5.50 -30.12
CA SER A 123 23.67 6.84 -29.64
C SER A 123 23.57 7.99 -30.67
N VAL A 124 23.43 9.30 -30.34
CA VAL A 124 23.35 10.16 -29.13
C VAL A 124 22.29 11.24 -29.48
N GLY A 125 21.55 11.96 -28.62
CA GLY A 125 21.39 12.20 -27.17
C GLY A 125 20.60 13.53 -27.01
N THR A 126 20.45 14.23 -25.88
CA THR A 126 20.84 14.03 -24.47
C THR A 126 19.89 14.84 -23.57
N ASN A 127 19.27 14.25 -22.54
CA ASN A 127 19.31 14.72 -21.15
C ASN A 127 18.38 13.95 -20.19
N ASN A 128 18.85 13.79 -18.95
CA ASN A 128 18.16 13.26 -17.76
C ASN A 128 17.56 11.84 -17.85
N GLY A 129 18.02 10.96 -16.97
CA GLY A 129 17.53 9.58 -16.84
C GLY A 129 16.13 9.47 -16.24
N GLN A 130 15.10 9.82 -17.02
CA GLN A 130 13.73 9.40 -16.71
C GLN A 130 13.64 7.87 -16.79
N ALA A 131 13.17 7.25 -15.71
CA ALA A 131 12.93 5.83 -15.68
C ALA A 131 11.67 5.48 -16.49
N THR A 132 11.68 4.34 -17.18
CA THR A 132 10.52 3.86 -17.95
C THR A 132 9.31 3.65 -17.02
N HIS A 133 8.21 4.33 -17.35
CA HIS A 133 6.89 4.17 -16.73
C HIS A 133 6.40 2.72 -16.83
N SER A 134 5.70 2.24 -15.80
CA SER A 134 5.23 0.84 -15.73
C SER A 134 4.19 0.53 -16.81
N ARG A 135 3.39 1.53 -17.24
CA ARG A 135 2.46 1.42 -18.38
C ARG A 135 3.12 1.06 -19.73
N LEU A 136 4.44 1.21 -19.85
CA LEU A 136 5.22 0.91 -21.06
C LEU A 136 5.91 -0.46 -20.99
N LEU A 137 5.68 -1.23 -19.92
CA LEU A 137 6.30 -2.55 -19.71
C LEU A 137 5.36 -3.68 -20.14
N THR A 138 5.93 -4.76 -20.68
CA THR A 138 5.16 -5.97 -21.00
C THR A 138 4.71 -6.69 -19.72
N LYS A 139 3.66 -7.52 -19.79
CA LYS A 139 3.17 -8.34 -18.66
C LYS A 139 4.30 -9.18 -18.03
N LYS A 140 5.24 -9.68 -18.84
CA LYS A 140 6.47 -10.35 -18.36
C LYS A 140 7.40 -9.39 -17.61
N GLN A 141 7.70 -8.21 -18.16
CA GLN A 141 8.57 -7.22 -17.50
C GLN A 141 7.98 -6.68 -16.19
N LEU A 142 6.66 -6.50 -16.11
CA LEU A 142 5.94 -6.17 -14.88
C LEU A 142 6.06 -7.30 -13.85
N SER A 143 5.88 -8.55 -14.27
CA SER A 143 6.02 -9.73 -13.41
C SER A 143 7.45 -9.90 -12.88
N ASP A 144 8.46 -9.75 -13.75
CA ASP A 144 9.88 -9.77 -13.39
C ASP A 144 10.24 -8.67 -12.38
N MET A 145 9.61 -7.50 -12.53
CA MET A 145 9.79 -6.34 -11.66
C MET A 145 9.14 -6.53 -10.28
N ALA A 146 7.87 -6.94 -10.24
CA ALA A 146 7.17 -7.26 -8.99
C ALA A 146 7.87 -8.39 -8.24
N TRP A 147 8.34 -9.43 -8.94
CA TRP A 147 9.17 -10.48 -8.36
C TRP A 147 10.48 -9.92 -7.76
N GLY A 148 11.19 -9.04 -8.49
CA GLY A 148 12.41 -8.40 -8.00
C GLY A 148 12.19 -7.55 -6.75
N VAL A 149 11.11 -6.77 -6.70
CA VAL A 149 10.73 -5.98 -5.51
C VAL A 149 10.40 -6.89 -4.33
N ARG A 150 9.71 -8.03 -4.55
CA ARG A 150 9.35 -8.99 -3.49
C ARG A 150 10.57 -9.73 -2.92
N GLU A 151 11.45 -10.24 -3.76
CA GLU A 151 12.69 -10.90 -3.31
C GLU A 151 13.59 -9.92 -2.54
N LEU A 152 13.71 -8.68 -3.01
CA LEU A 152 14.46 -7.65 -2.30
C LEU A 152 13.79 -7.22 -0.99
N SER A 153 12.46 -7.13 -0.92
CA SER A 153 11.72 -6.91 0.34
C SER A 153 11.97 -8.03 1.35
N LYS A 154 11.95 -9.29 0.90
CA LYS A 154 12.27 -10.47 1.72
C LYS A 154 13.68 -10.41 2.30
N ARG A 155 14.67 -9.96 1.50
CA ARG A 155 16.08 -9.75 1.91
C ARG A 155 16.24 -8.58 2.87
N LEU A 156 15.67 -7.41 2.57
CA LEU A 156 15.80 -6.23 3.43
C LEU A 156 15.13 -6.40 4.79
N GLY A 157 14.02 -7.14 4.86
CA GLY A 157 13.33 -7.45 6.11
C GLY A 157 14.00 -8.50 7.00
N SER A 158 15.12 -9.11 6.59
CA SER A 158 15.92 -10.03 7.41
C SER A 158 17.35 -9.52 7.71
N VAL A 159 17.71 -8.35 7.18
CA VAL A 159 19.04 -7.74 7.32
C VAL A 159 18.95 -6.43 8.11
N ARG A 160 20.02 -6.07 8.85
CA ARG A 160 20.20 -4.72 9.38
C ARG A 160 21.02 -3.88 8.40
N LEU A 161 20.45 -2.78 7.93
CA LEU A 161 21.10 -1.81 7.06
C LEU A 161 21.81 -0.75 7.90
N LYS A 162 23.14 -0.84 8.02
CA LYS A 162 23.96 0.23 8.61
C LYS A 162 24.20 1.33 7.58
N LEU A 163 23.32 2.35 7.62
CA LEU A 163 23.33 3.49 6.71
C LEU A 163 24.38 4.53 7.13
N ARG A 164 25.08 5.12 6.17
CA ARG A 164 26.03 6.24 6.42
C ARG A 164 25.29 7.58 6.36
N VAL A 165 24.33 7.77 7.26
CA VAL A 165 23.48 8.98 7.31
C VAL A 165 24.35 10.22 7.51
N LYS A 166 24.23 11.20 6.60
CA LYS A 166 24.78 12.56 6.74
C LYS A 166 23.70 13.62 6.63
N THR A 167 22.67 13.34 5.85
CA THR A 167 21.55 14.22 5.53
C THR A 167 20.25 13.62 6.05
N VAL A 168 19.61 14.33 6.98
CA VAL A 168 18.32 13.94 7.57
C VAL A 168 17.25 14.89 7.09
N PHE A 169 16.19 14.35 6.51
CA PHE A 169 14.99 15.08 6.11
C PHE A 169 13.94 14.97 7.22
N LEU A 170 13.52 16.09 7.79
CA LEU A 170 12.43 16.15 8.77
C LEU A 170 11.13 16.58 8.10
N LEU A 171 10.08 15.79 8.32
CA LEU A 171 8.73 16.08 7.89
C LEU A 171 7.81 16.20 9.10
N THR A 172 7.08 17.30 9.19
CA THR A 172 6.12 17.60 10.26
C THR A 172 4.86 18.21 9.65
N LYS A 173 3.86 18.60 10.46
CA LYS A 173 2.78 19.47 10.00
C LYS A 173 3.12 20.92 10.39
N ALA A 174 3.60 21.73 9.46
CA ALA A 174 4.01 23.13 9.74
C ALA A 174 2.86 24.11 10.10
N HIS A 175 1.64 23.61 10.32
CA HIS A 175 0.48 24.37 10.79
C HIS A 175 0.03 23.98 12.21
N ASP A 176 0.77 23.09 12.88
CA ASP A 176 0.48 22.60 14.23
C ASP A 176 1.62 23.03 15.17
N GLU A 177 1.36 24.04 16.00
CA GLU A 177 2.39 24.66 16.86
C GLU A 177 3.03 23.67 17.84
N GLY A 178 2.28 22.66 18.30
CA GLY A 178 2.81 21.60 19.16
C GLY A 178 3.82 20.72 18.41
N LEU A 179 3.48 20.32 17.17
CA LEU A 179 4.39 19.55 16.31
C LEU A 179 5.62 20.36 15.89
N ILE A 180 5.55 21.70 15.82
CA ILE A 180 6.72 22.55 15.57
C ILE A 180 7.69 22.54 16.77
N GLY A 181 7.19 22.56 18.01
CA GLY A 181 8.02 22.43 19.21
C GLY A 181 8.81 21.11 19.24
N TYR A 182 8.14 19.99 18.97
CA TYR A 182 8.83 18.68 18.82
C TYR A 182 9.81 18.66 17.63
N THR A 183 9.53 19.41 16.56
CA THR A 183 10.46 19.54 15.42
C THR A 183 11.73 20.30 15.82
N GLN A 184 11.62 21.38 16.61
CA GLN A 184 12.76 22.10 17.18
C GLN A 184 13.61 21.19 18.07
N GLU A 185 12.99 20.41 18.96
CA GLU A 185 13.69 19.49 19.87
C GLU A 185 14.53 18.44 19.09
N VAL A 186 13.93 17.80 18.08
CA VAL A 186 14.64 16.82 17.23
C VAL A 186 15.75 17.48 16.41
N VAL A 187 15.55 18.71 15.90
CA VAL A 187 16.59 19.48 15.19
C VAL A 187 17.77 19.80 16.11
N GLU A 188 17.52 20.29 17.33
CA GLU A 188 18.60 20.62 18.27
C GLU A 188 19.40 19.40 18.71
N TRP A 189 18.72 18.25 18.87
CA TRP A 189 19.35 16.97 19.16
C TRP A 189 20.22 16.47 18.00
N LEU A 190 19.69 16.47 16.77
CA LEU A 190 20.43 16.08 15.55
C LEU A 190 21.63 16.99 15.28
N LEU A 191 21.51 18.28 15.61
CA LEU A 191 22.56 19.27 15.40
C LEU A 191 23.56 19.36 16.58
N SER A 192 23.40 18.61 17.67
CA SER A 192 24.34 18.66 18.80
C SER A 192 25.76 18.19 18.44
N ARG A 193 26.75 18.67 19.20
CA ARG A 193 28.16 18.24 19.11
C ARG A 193 28.37 16.82 19.64
N ASP A 194 27.46 16.29 20.44
CA ASP A 194 27.53 14.95 21.04
C ASP A 194 27.26 13.82 20.04
N ARG A 195 27.16 14.12 18.75
CA ARG A 195 26.85 13.16 17.67
C ARG A 195 28.14 12.83 16.92
N GLU A 196 28.43 11.54 16.74
CA GLU A 196 29.66 11.05 16.08
C GLU A 196 29.82 11.56 14.63
N THR A 197 28.71 11.89 13.97
CA THR A 197 28.68 12.47 12.62
C THR A 197 27.97 13.83 12.68
N PRO A 198 28.55 14.90 12.10
CA PRO A 198 27.91 16.20 12.03
C PRO A 198 26.81 16.20 10.96
N TYR A 199 25.60 15.81 11.36
CA TYR A 199 24.44 15.74 10.46
C TYR A 199 24.06 17.12 9.90
N ILE A 200 23.61 17.11 8.65
CA ILE A 200 22.89 18.20 7.98
C ILE A 200 21.40 17.87 8.07
N VAL A 201 20.59 18.81 8.53
CA VAL A 201 19.17 18.62 8.81
C VAL A 201 18.35 19.55 7.91
N TYR A 202 17.45 18.98 7.13
CA TYR A 202 16.51 19.71 6.27
C TYR A 202 15.13 19.75 6.92
N VAL A 203 14.54 20.94 7.06
CA VAL A 203 13.15 21.18 7.51
C VAL A 203 12.36 21.93 6.44
N GLU A 204 11.03 22.01 6.54
CA GLU A 204 10.19 22.71 5.55
C GLU A 204 10.54 24.22 5.52
N ASP A 205 10.60 24.84 4.34
CA ASP A 205 10.99 26.25 4.17
C ASP A 205 10.11 27.25 4.93
N THR A 206 8.83 26.93 5.10
CA THR A 206 7.88 27.65 5.95
C THR A 206 8.35 27.84 7.41
N LEU A 207 9.26 27.00 7.90
CA LEU A 207 9.79 27.06 9.27
C LEU A 207 10.95 28.05 9.43
N GLU A 208 11.61 28.52 8.36
CA GLU A 208 12.76 29.46 8.44
C GLU A 208 12.39 30.75 9.21
N HIS A 209 11.16 31.22 9.01
CA HIS A 209 10.63 32.46 9.57
C HIS A 209 9.65 32.21 10.74
N ASN A 210 9.50 30.97 11.19
CA ASN A 210 8.54 30.60 12.23
C ASN A 210 9.06 30.91 13.64
N ARG A 211 8.22 31.58 14.45
CA ARG A 211 8.58 32.06 15.80
C ARG A 211 8.68 30.96 16.86
N VAL A 212 7.99 29.83 16.69
CA VAL A 212 8.07 28.68 17.61
C VAL A 212 9.31 27.86 17.28
N PHE A 213 9.63 27.69 15.99
CA PHE A 213 10.82 26.97 15.56
C PHE A 213 12.13 27.74 15.85
N ASP A 214 12.13 29.06 15.68
CA ASP A 214 13.26 29.97 15.86
C ASP A 214 14.62 29.39 15.42
N ALA A 215 14.75 29.21 14.10
CA ALA A 215 15.98 28.75 13.45
C ALA A 215 17.22 29.58 13.85
N LYS A 216 17.03 30.86 14.20
CA LYS A 216 18.12 31.77 14.61
C LYS A 216 18.58 31.44 16.02
N ALA A 217 17.69 31.19 16.97
CA ALA A 217 18.05 30.68 18.30
C ALA A 217 18.69 29.28 18.23
N ILE A 218 18.16 28.36 17.38
CA ILE A 218 18.75 27.03 17.17
C ILE A 218 20.23 27.13 16.78
N VAL A 219 20.57 27.99 15.82
CA VAL A 219 21.96 28.16 15.35
C VAL A 219 22.79 28.97 16.34
N ALA A 220 22.26 30.05 16.94
CA ALA A 220 22.98 30.89 17.89
C ALA A 220 23.41 30.15 19.18
N LYS A 221 22.70 29.08 19.57
CA LYS A 221 23.09 28.19 20.68
C LYS A 221 24.45 27.50 20.46
N ASP A 222 24.87 27.26 19.22
CA ASP A 222 26.17 26.65 18.91
C ASP A 222 26.64 26.99 17.48
N PRO A 223 27.74 27.74 17.30
CA PRO A 223 28.34 28.02 15.99
C PRO A 223 28.63 26.79 15.11
N SER A 224 28.79 25.59 15.68
CA SER A 224 28.97 24.37 14.89
C SER A 224 27.75 24.01 14.03
N ARG A 225 26.57 24.59 14.33
CA ARG A 225 25.30 24.34 13.65
C ARG A 225 25.13 25.16 12.36
N GLU A 226 25.97 26.17 12.15
CA GLU A 226 25.91 27.05 10.98
C GLU A 226 26.11 26.26 9.67
N GLY A 227 25.27 26.54 8.67
CA GLY A 227 25.25 25.80 7.39
C GLY A 227 24.76 24.34 7.46
N ARG A 228 24.51 23.77 8.65
CA ARG A 228 23.99 22.41 8.84
C ARG A 228 22.47 22.35 8.95
N LEU A 229 21.81 23.40 9.46
CA LEU A 229 20.37 23.58 9.29
C LEU A 229 20.08 24.09 7.86
N LYS A 230 19.13 23.46 7.16
CA LYS A 230 18.74 23.77 5.78
C LYS A 230 17.24 23.63 5.58
N TYR A 231 16.75 24.13 4.46
CA TYR A 231 15.34 24.11 4.10
C TYR A 231 15.06 23.24 2.88
N TRP A 232 13.90 22.59 2.85
CA TRP A 232 13.38 21.84 1.71
C TRP A 232 12.03 22.39 1.26
N ASN A 233 11.72 22.15 -0.02
CA ASN A 233 10.43 22.43 -0.62
C ASN A 233 10.08 21.33 -1.63
N ASN A 234 8.85 21.35 -2.16
CA ASN A 234 8.33 20.31 -3.06
C ASN A 234 9.19 20.13 -4.34
N GLU A 235 9.80 21.20 -4.85
CA GLU A 235 10.66 21.17 -6.01
C GLU A 235 11.98 20.43 -5.72
N LEU A 236 12.61 20.69 -4.57
CA LEU A 236 13.83 20.00 -4.13
C LEU A 236 13.59 18.50 -3.98
N CYS A 237 12.49 18.10 -3.33
CA CYS A 237 12.10 16.69 -3.18
C CYS A 237 11.90 15.99 -4.53
N THR A 238 11.24 16.67 -5.48
CA THR A 238 10.92 16.13 -6.80
C THR A 238 12.14 16.02 -7.72
N LYS A 239 13.01 17.05 -7.73
CA LYS A 239 14.19 17.10 -8.61
C LYS A 239 15.40 16.36 -8.04
N HIS A 240 15.60 16.40 -6.72
CA HIS A 240 16.79 15.86 -6.05
C HIS A 240 16.45 14.96 -4.85
N PRO A 241 15.64 13.89 -5.00
CA PRO A 241 15.32 12.97 -3.89
C PRO A 241 16.55 12.23 -3.33
N LEU A 242 17.66 12.20 -4.09
CA LEU A 242 18.96 11.66 -3.65
C LEU A 242 19.75 12.61 -2.73
N THR A 243 19.21 13.78 -2.36
CA THR A 243 19.83 14.72 -1.41
C THR A 243 19.68 14.27 0.06
N PHE A 244 18.88 13.24 0.33
CA PHE A 244 18.53 12.81 1.68
C PHE A 244 18.87 11.33 1.90
N ASP A 245 19.70 11.03 2.90
CA ASP A 245 20.07 9.65 3.27
C ASP A 245 18.96 8.95 4.08
N PHE A 246 18.20 9.74 4.85
CA PHE A 246 17.22 9.25 5.82
C PHE A 246 16.08 10.27 6.02
N VAL A 247 14.86 9.77 6.21
CA VAL A 247 13.66 10.60 6.46
C VAL A 247 13.13 10.29 7.86
N VAL A 248 12.83 11.34 8.64
CA VAL A 248 12.16 11.26 9.94
C VAL A 248 10.84 12.03 9.85
N THR A 249 9.72 11.38 10.16
CA THR A 249 8.38 12.00 10.15
C THR A 249 7.82 12.14 11.56
N LEU A 250 7.32 13.32 11.91
CA LEU A 250 6.66 13.64 13.16
C LEU A 250 5.14 13.82 12.92
N GLY A 251 4.29 12.97 13.49
CA GLY A 251 2.84 13.12 13.40
C GLY A 251 2.04 11.82 13.40
N GLY A 252 1.18 11.65 12.39
CA GLY A 252 0.34 10.45 12.18
C GLY A 252 0.45 9.90 10.75
N ASP A 253 -0.30 8.86 10.40
CA ASP A 253 -0.22 8.15 9.10
C ASP A 253 -0.35 9.09 7.88
N GLY A 254 -1.16 10.15 7.95
CA GLY A 254 -1.27 11.17 6.88
C GLY A 254 0.04 11.95 6.61
N THR A 255 0.97 11.97 7.55
CA THR A 255 2.34 12.52 7.37
C THR A 255 3.19 11.57 6.54
N LEU A 256 2.97 10.26 6.62
CA LEU A 256 3.66 9.26 5.79
C LEU A 256 3.08 9.21 4.38
N LEU A 257 1.78 9.48 4.21
CA LEU A 257 1.20 9.77 2.90
C LEU A 257 1.82 11.04 2.29
N TYR A 258 2.11 12.08 3.09
CA TYR A 258 2.87 13.23 2.60
C TYR A 258 4.30 12.85 2.20
N ALA A 259 4.99 12.00 2.97
CA ALA A 259 6.32 11.51 2.59
C ALA A 259 6.29 10.70 1.27
N SER A 260 5.30 9.82 1.07
CA SER A 260 5.11 9.12 -0.21
C SER A 260 4.88 10.11 -1.35
N TRP A 261 4.03 11.10 -1.10
CA TRP A 261 3.68 12.14 -2.06
C TRP A 261 4.87 13.01 -2.48
N LEU A 262 5.75 13.38 -1.55
CA LEU A 262 6.96 14.15 -1.83
C LEU A 262 8.01 13.33 -2.61
N PHE A 263 8.03 12.00 -2.41
CA PHE A 263 8.97 11.09 -3.05
C PHE A 263 8.28 10.24 -4.13
N GLN A 264 7.85 10.90 -5.21
CA GLN A 264 7.28 10.33 -6.45
C GLN A 264 8.23 9.40 -7.25
N LYS A 265 9.39 9.03 -6.69
CA LYS A 265 10.38 8.11 -7.27
C LYS A 265 11.07 7.36 -6.12
N ILE A 266 12.40 7.41 -6.08
CA ILE A 266 13.25 6.88 -5.02
C ILE A 266 12.85 7.49 -3.66
N VAL A 267 12.36 6.63 -2.76
CA VAL A 267 12.09 6.99 -1.36
C VAL A 267 13.31 6.60 -0.50
N PRO A 268 13.90 7.51 0.30
CA PRO A 268 14.85 7.14 1.34
C PRO A 268 14.17 6.32 2.46
N PRO A 269 14.92 5.62 3.34
CA PRO A 269 14.33 4.96 4.51
C PRO A 269 13.61 5.96 5.42
N VAL A 270 12.34 5.67 5.74
CA VAL A 270 11.43 6.53 6.50
C VAL A 270 11.23 5.97 7.91
N LEU A 271 11.58 6.75 8.94
CA LEU A 271 11.30 6.44 10.34
C LEU A 271 10.21 7.39 10.87
N SER A 272 9.20 6.83 11.54
CA SER A 272 7.97 7.55 11.84
C SER A 272 7.60 7.57 13.32
N PHE A 273 7.65 8.74 13.94
CA PHE A 273 7.19 8.96 15.31
C PHE A 273 5.71 9.34 15.36
N ALA A 274 4.94 8.58 16.13
CA ALA A 274 3.60 8.92 16.55
C ALA A 274 3.65 9.98 17.66
N LEU A 275 2.86 11.04 17.49
CA LEU A 275 2.69 12.14 18.47
C LEU A 275 1.26 12.17 19.02
N GLY A 276 0.74 10.97 19.33
CA GLY A 276 -0.65 10.72 19.71
C GLY A 276 -0.92 9.21 19.72
N SER A 277 -2.12 8.79 19.33
CA SER A 277 -2.40 7.38 19.05
C SER A 277 -1.52 6.85 17.91
N LEU A 278 -0.83 5.72 18.11
CA LEU A 278 -0.14 5.01 17.01
C LEU A 278 -1.16 4.54 15.96
N GLY A 279 -0.96 4.98 14.71
CA GLY A 279 -1.68 4.49 13.54
C GLY A 279 -1.15 3.15 13.01
N PHE A 280 -1.49 2.82 11.77
CA PHE A 280 -1.05 1.60 11.09
C PHE A 280 0.35 1.73 10.45
N LEU A 281 0.80 2.96 10.20
CA LEU A 281 2.07 3.26 9.54
C LEU A 281 3.09 3.88 10.50
N THR A 282 2.64 4.72 11.46
CA THR A 282 3.48 5.29 12.52
C THR A 282 3.78 4.30 13.63
N LYS A 283 5.03 3.83 13.74
CA LYS A 283 5.43 2.75 14.65
C LYS A 283 6.17 3.15 15.91
N PHE A 284 6.88 4.28 15.90
CA PHE A 284 7.75 4.67 17.00
C PHE A 284 7.04 5.66 17.92
N ASP A 285 7.23 5.52 19.22
CA ASP A 285 6.76 6.50 20.21
C ASP A 285 7.75 7.66 20.28
N TYR A 286 7.27 8.90 20.13
CA TYR A 286 8.11 10.10 20.24
C TYR A 286 8.82 10.20 21.59
N ALA A 287 8.22 9.71 22.68
CA ALA A 287 8.82 9.76 24.01
C ALA A 287 10.21 9.07 24.08
N ASN A 288 10.52 8.19 23.13
CA ASN A 288 11.78 7.45 23.03
C ASN A 288 12.61 7.84 21.79
N PHE A 289 12.39 9.03 21.21
CA PHE A 289 13.09 9.46 19.99
C PHE A 289 14.64 9.48 20.09
N PRO A 290 15.27 9.89 21.21
CA PRO A 290 16.74 10.01 21.28
C PRO A 290 17.43 8.64 21.19
N GLU A 291 16.89 7.65 21.90
CA GLU A 291 17.35 6.26 21.86
C GLU A 291 17.05 5.63 20.50
N THR A 292 15.84 5.84 19.98
CA THR A 292 15.40 5.33 18.68
C THR A 292 16.32 5.80 17.55
N LEU A 293 16.60 7.10 17.46
CA LEU A 293 17.47 7.66 16.41
C LEU A 293 18.94 7.28 16.61
N THR A 294 19.44 7.23 17.85
CA THR A 294 20.81 6.75 18.14
C THR A 294 20.97 5.32 17.64
N THR A 295 20.04 4.44 18.02
CA THR A 295 20.04 3.03 17.62
C THR A 295 19.94 2.89 16.09
N ALA A 296 19.04 3.62 15.44
CA ALA A 296 18.85 3.59 13.98
C ALA A 296 20.11 3.99 13.20
N PHE A 297 20.89 4.96 13.69
CA PHE A 297 22.10 5.45 13.02
C PHE A 297 23.35 4.65 13.38
N VAL A 298 23.48 4.16 14.63
CA VAL A 298 24.65 3.41 15.10
C VAL A 298 24.55 1.92 14.75
N ASP A 299 23.45 1.25 15.07
CA ASP A 299 23.28 -0.19 14.80
C ASP A 299 22.70 -0.50 13.42
N GLY A 300 22.08 0.51 12.80
CA GLY A 300 21.36 0.39 11.54
C GLY A 300 19.89 -0.01 11.71
N VAL A 301 19.18 -0.02 10.58
CA VAL A 301 17.72 -0.22 10.52
C VAL A 301 17.34 -1.48 9.73
N THR A 302 16.26 -2.14 10.11
CA THR A 302 15.57 -3.11 9.24
C THR A 302 14.44 -2.39 8.51
N VAL A 303 14.26 -2.67 7.21
CA VAL A 303 13.31 -1.95 6.34
C VAL A 303 12.26 -2.90 5.80
N SER A 304 10.99 -2.53 5.96
CA SER A 304 9.83 -3.16 5.30
C SER A 304 9.49 -2.34 4.05
N LEU A 305 9.60 -2.96 2.87
CA LEU A 305 9.16 -2.35 1.63
C LEU A 305 7.66 -2.56 1.48
N ARG A 306 6.92 -1.46 1.30
CA ARG A 306 5.48 -1.46 1.01
C ARG A 306 5.23 -1.25 -0.47
N LEU A 307 4.27 -1.99 -1.01
CA LEU A 307 3.77 -1.78 -2.36
C LEU A 307 3.23 -0.35 -2.50
N ARG A 308 3.54 0.27 -3.63
CA ARG A 308 2.86 1.46 -4.15
C ARG A 308 2.23 1.14 -5.50
N PHE A 309 1.29 1.95 -5.96
CA PHE A 309 0.83 1.93 -7.35
C PHE A 309 1.45 3.07 -8.15
N GLU A 310 1.89 2.77 -9.37
CA GLU A 310 2.02 3.80 -10.41
C GLU A 310 0.66 3.95 -11.08
N GLY A 311 -0.05 5.02 -10.76
CA GLY A 311 -1.31 5.43 -11.39
C GLY A 311 -1.04 6.43 -12.51
N THR A 312 -1.62 6.27 -13.69
CA THR A 312 -1.50 7.22 -14.82
C THR A 312 -2.88 7.56 -15.39
N VAL A 313 -3.19 8.84 -15.51
CA VAL A 313 -4.40 9.31 -16.19
C VAL A 313 -4.19 9.22 -17.71
N MET A 314 -5.16 8.66 -18.41
CA MET A 314 -5.19 8.48 -19.86
C MET A 314 -6.41 9.22 -20.42
N ARG A 315 -6.16 10.15 -21.34
CA ARG A 315 -7.18 11.02 -21.96
C ARG A 315 -7.54 10.54 -23.35
N SER A 316 -8.84 10.44 -23.64
CA SER A 316 -9.28 10.16 -25.00
C SER A 316 -8.90 11.32 -25.94
N GLN A 317 -8.36 10.97 -27.10
CA GLN A 317 -7.95 11.92 -28.14
C GLN A 317 -9.08 12.21 -29.14
N HIS A 318 -10.17 11.44 -29.12
CA HIS A 318 -11.26 11.52 -30.08
C HIS A 318 -12.54 12.01 -29.40
N LYS A 319 -13.24 12.96 -30.03
CA LYS A 319 -14.51 13.51 -29.52
C LYS A 319 -15.57 13.49 -30.62
N GLY A 320 -16.76 12.98 -30.31
CA GLY A 320 -17.94 13.10 -31.18
C GLY A 320 -18.21 11.94 -32.14
N GLN A 321 -17.78 10.72 -31.83
CA GLN A 321 -18.24 9.49 -32.49
C GLN A 321 -18.91 8.58 -31.46
N HIS A 322 -19.85 7.73 -31.88
CA HIS A 322 -20.22 6.55 -31.08
C HIS A 322 -18.99 5.63 -31.06
N ARG A 323 -18.45 5.40 -29.87
CA ARG A 323 -17.35 4.47 -29.58
C ARG A 323 -17.66 3.73 -28.29
N ASP A 324 -17.16 2.52 -28.17
CA ASP A 324 -17.16 1.76 -26.91
C ASP A 324 -15.73 1.75 -26.34
N LEU A 325 -15.61 1.99 -25.02
CA LEU A 325 -14.32 1.94 -24.33
C LEU A 325 -13.82 0.49 -24.19
N VAL A 326 -14.73 -0.49 -24.16
CA VAL A 326 -14.39 -1.91 -24.21
C VAL A 326 -13.73 -2.28 -25.55
N GLU A 327 -14.31 -1.81 -26.67
CA GLU A 327 -13.73 -1.99 -28.00
C GLU A 327 -12.37 -1.26 -28.13
N GLU A 328 -12.23 -0.03 -27.63
CA GLU A 328 -10.95 0.70 -27.69
C GLU A 328 -9.82 0.11 -26.82
N LEU A 329 -10.13 -0.70 -25.79
CA LEU A 329 -9.15 -1.24 -24.86
C LEU A 329 -8.87 -2.75 -25.01
N ILE A 330 -9.74 -3.50 -25.71
CA ILE A 330 -9.64 -4.95 -25.92
C ILE A 330 -9.73 -5.33 -27.41
N GLY A 331 -10.33 -4.49 -28.25
CA GLY A 331 -10.67 -4.81 -29.64
C GLY A 331 -9.45 -5.17 -30.50
N VAL A 332 -9.62 -6.18 -31.36
CA VAL A 332 -8.57 -6.70 -32.24
C VAL A 332 -8.04 -5.65 -33.23
N GLU A 333 -8.84 -4.62 -33.55
CA GLU A 333 -8.45 -3.52 -34.45
C GLU A 333 -7.49 -2.49 -33.80
N ALA A 334 -7.22 -2.59 -32.49
CA ALA A 334 -6.41 -1.62 -31.73
C ALA A 334 -4.89 -1.61 -32.07
N GLU A 335 -4.44 -2.36 -33.09
CA GLU A 335 -3.00 -2.46 -33.41
C GLU A 335 -2.35 -1.17 -33.91
N ASN A 336 -3.14 -0.17 -34.37
CA ASN A 336 -2.60 1.04 -35.01
C ASN A 336 -3.22 2.40 -34.59
N ASP A 337 -4.33 2.46 -33.84
CA ASP A 337 -4.89 3.75 -33.38
C ASP A 337 -4.44 4.09 -31.95
N TYR A 338 -3.88 5.28 -31.75
CA TYR A 338 -3.50 5.79 -30.43
C TYR A 338 -4.66 6.58 -29.84
N THR A 339 -5.75 5.88 -29.51
CA THR A 339 -7.00 6.45 -28.99
C THR A 339 -6.79 7.34 -27.75
N HIS A 340 -5.75 7.10 -26.96
CA HIS A 340 -5.48 7.79 -25.70
C HIS A 340 -4.04 8.32 -25.53
N LYS A 341 -3.91 9.44 -24.82
CA LYS A 341 -2.62 10.04 -24.39
C LYS A 341 -2.49 10.11 -22.85
N PRO A 342 -1.28 10.02 -22.28
CA PRO A 342 -1.08 10.20 -20.83
C PRO A 342 -1.25 11.68 -20.41
N ASP A 343 -1.75 11.91 -19.20
CA ASP A 343 -2.00 13.23 -18.59
C ASP A 343 -1.62 13.23 -17.10
N GLY A 344 -0.37 12.87 -16.81
CA GLY A 344 0.17 12.76 -15.45
C GLY A 344 0.25 11.33 -14.91
N SER A 345 1.24 11.09 -14.04
CA SER A 345 1.47 9.81 -13.37
C SER A 345 1.92 10.06 -11.92
N HIS A 346 1.39 9.28 -10.98
CA HIS A 346 1.60 9.45 -9.54
C HIS A 346 1.90 8.12 -8.83
N GLU A 347 2.75 8.15 -7.80
CA GLU A 347 3.18 7.02 -6.99
C GLU A 347 2.45 6.98 -5.63
N ILE A 348 1.55 6.02 -5.46
CA ILE A 348 0.46 6.03 -4.46
C ILE A 348 0.66 4.92 -3.43
N LEU A 349 0.55 5.23 -2.12
CA LEU A 349 0.80 4.26 -1.04
C LEU A 349 -0.44 3.50 -0.58
N ASN A 350 -1.59 4.15 -0.48
CA ASN A 350 -2.84 3.54 -0.02
C ASN A 350 -3.75 3.16 -1.18
N ASP A 351 -4.38 4.14 -1.81
CA ASP A 351 -5.50 3.90 -2.71
C ASP A 351 -5.63 4.93 -3.85
N ILE A 352 -6.13 4.43 -4.98
CA ILE A 352 -6.64 5.22 -6.11
C ILE A 352 -8.15 4.99 -6.13
N VAL A 353 -8.89 6.08 -6.00
CA VAL A 353 -10.36 6.06 -6.00
C VAL A 353 -10.85 6.72 -7.27
N VAL A 354 -11.81 6.12 -7.96
CA VAL A 354 -12.61 6.80 -9.00
C VAL A 354 -14.03 6.90 -8.48
N ASP A 355 -14.49 8.12 -8.20
CA ASP A 355 -15.84 8.38 -7.66
C ASP A 355 -16.64 9.35 -8.54
N ARG A 356 -17.95 9.45 -8.34
CA ARG A 356 -18.82 10.37 -9.09
C ARG A 356 -18.53 11.87 -8.86
N GLY A 357 -17.63 12.21 -7.93
CA GLY A 357 -17.34 13.60 -7.55
C GLY A 357 -18.58 14.37 -7.07
N PRO A 358 -18.81 15.60 -7.56
CA PRO A 358 -19.94 16.43 -7.15
C PRO A 358 -21.28 15.99 -7.76
N ASN A 359 -21.29 15.03 -8.69
CA ASN A 359 -22.51 14.66 -9.41
C ASN A 359 -23.55 14.01 -8.47
N PRO A 360 -24.85 14.34 -8.60
CA PRO A 360 -25.91 13.78 -7.76
C PRO A 360 -26.35 12.38 -8.20
N THR A 361 -25.99 11.97 -9.42
CA THR A 361 -26.24 10.63 -9.96
C THR A 361 -25.06 9.70 -9.70
N MET A 362 -25.37 8.43 -9.46
CA MET A 362 -24.40 7.32 -9.49
C MET A 362 -23.50 7.35 -10.74
N SER A 363 -22.23 7.01 -10.55
CA SER A 363 -21.27 6.82 -11.63
C SER A 363 -21.49 5.49 -12.35
N ALA A 364 -21.13 5.47 -13.64
CA ALA A 364 -20.80 4.26 -14.37
C ALA A 364 -19.27 4.23 -14.57
N ILE A 365 -18.62 3.14 -14.16
CA ILE A 365 -17.17 2.98 -14.18
C ILE A 365 -16.84 1.60 -14.72
N GLU A 366 -16.03 1.51 -15.76
CA GLU A 366 -15.60 0.23 -16.33
C GLU A 366 -14.28 -0.23 -15.73
N LEU A 367 -14.25 -1.50 -15.32
CA LEU A 367 -13.09 -2.14 -14.71
C LEU A 367 -12.51 -3.18 -15.67
N PHE A 368 -11.25 -2.99 -16.04
CA PHE A 368 -10.49 -3.89 -16.89
C PHE A 368 -9.28 -4.46 -16.15
N GLY A 369 -8.95 -5.73 -16.41
CA GLY A 369 -7.80 -6.43 -15.85
C GLY A 369 -6.92 -7.06 -16.93
N ASP A 370 -5.67 -6.62 -17.01
CA ASP A 370 -4.75 -6.84 -18.12
C ASP A 370 -5.37 -6.54 -19.49
N ASP A 371 -6.00 -7.49 -20.16
CA ASP A 371 -6.54 -7.35 -21.51
C ASP A 371 -7.98 -7.94 -21.58
N GLU A 372 -8.66 -8.00 -20.42
CA GLU A 372 -10.04 -8.47 -20.21
C GLU A 372 -10.91 -7.37 -19.55
N HIS A 373 -12.21 -7.34 -19.89
CA HIS A 373 -13.21 -6.51 -19.17
C HIS A 373 -13.80 -7.33 -18.03
N PHE A 374 -13.73 -6.84 -16.81
CA PHE A 374 -14.26 -7.52 -15.63
C PHE A 374 -15.74 -7.19 -15.42
N THR A 375 -16.09 -5.90 -15.30
CA THR A 375 -17.48 -5.45 -15.13
C THR A 375 -17.61 -3.92 -15.21
N THR A 376 -18.78 -3.45 -15.64
CA THR A 376 -19.20 -2.05 -15.52
C THR A 376 -19.84 -1.83 -14.15
N VAL A 377 -19.10 -1.17 -13.25
CA VAL A 377 -19.52 -0.84 -11.89
C VAL A 377 -20.49 0.35 -11.88
N GLN A 378 -21.66 0.16 -11.28
CA GLN A 378 -22.67 1.18 -11.08
C GLN A 378 -22.80 1.52 -9.58
N ALA A 379 -22.24 2.67 -9.18
CA ALA A 379 -21.88 2.94 -7.78
C ALA A 379 -21.66 4.44 -7.48
N ASP A 380 -21.42 4.81 -6.20
CA ASP A 380 -20.80 6.10 -5.87
C ASP A 380 -19.35 6.17 -6.39
N GLY A 381 -18.68 5.02 -6.51
CA GLY A 381 -17.34 4.89 -7.10
C GLY A 381 -16.73 3.50 -6.97
N VAL A 382 -15.44 3.37 -7.29
CA VAL A 382 -14.60 2.20 -7.00
C VAL A 382 -13.27 2.64 -6.36
N CYS A 383 -12.83 1.86 -5.37
CA CYS A 383 -11.56 2.03 -4.66
C CYS A 383 -10.61 0.89 -5.03
N VAL A 384 -9.42 1.22 -5.54
CA VAL A 384 -8.33 0.28 -5.83
C VAL A 384 -7.20 0.54 -4.84
N ALA A 385 -6.97 -0.39 -3.92
CA ALA A 385 -6.10 -0.22 -2.76
C ALA A 385 -4.94 -1.21 -2.70
N THR A 386 -3.79 -0.74 -2.21
CA THR A 386 -2.65 -1.60 -1.86
C THR A 386 -2.95 -2.38 -0.57
N PRO A 387 -2.14 -3.39 -0.21
CA PRO A 387 -2.21 -4.03 1.10
C PRO A 387 -1.99 -3.04 2.27
N THR A 388 -1.30 -1.92 2.02
CA THR A 388 -1.13 -0.83 3.00
C THR A 388 -2.37 0.06 3.07
N GLY A 389 -3.01 0.34 1.94
CA GLY A 389 -4.32 1.01 1.88
C GLY A 389 -5.49 0.16 2.38
N SER A 390 -5.29 -1.13 2.61
CA SER A 390 -6.34 -2.05 3.10
C SER A 390 -7.00 -1.59 4.41
N THR A 391 -6.26 -0.87 5.26
CA THR A 391 -6.73 -0.28 6.53
C THR A 391 -7.25 1.16 6.41
N ALA A 392 -7.21 1.75 5.21
CA ALA A 392 -7.59 3.13 4.92
C ALA A 392 -9.01 3.21 4.32
N TYR A 393 -9.21 3.92 3.21
CA TYR A 393 -10.55 4.14 2.65
C TYR A 393 -11.20 2.84 2.15
N ASN A 394 -10.40 1.87 1.69
CA ASN A 394 -10.85 0.50 1.40
C ASN A 394 -11.62 -0.14 2.58
N LEU A 395 -11.16 0.02 3.82
CA LEU A 395 -11.82 -0.55 4.99
C LEU A 395 -13.19 0.11 5.23
N ALA A 396 -13.27 1.44 5.07
CA ALA A 396 -14.52 2.19 5.21
C ALA A 396 -15.55 1.84 4.11
N ALA A 397 -15.07 1.50 2.90
CA ALA A 397 -15.90 0.99 1.81
C ALA A 397 -16.30 -0.49 1.95
N GLY A 398 -15.94 -1.17 3.04
CA GLY A 398 -16.28 -2.58 3.29
C GLY A 398 -15.31 -3.60 2.67
N GLY A 399 -14.16 -3.15 2.20
CA GLY A 399 -13.08 -3.99 1.68
C GLY A 399 -12.32 -4.74 2.80
N SER A 400 -11.65 -5.83 2.43
CA SER A 400 -10.94 -6.67 3.39
C SER A 400 -9.63 -6.05 3.89
N LEU A 401 -9.32 -6.28 5.18
CA LEU A 401 -8.00 -6.06 5.75
C LEU A 401 -6.97 -6.99 5.11
N CYS A 402 -5.76 -6.49 4.84
CA CYS A 402 -4.69 -7.29 4.23
C CYS A 402 -3.35 -7.08 4.96
N HIS A 403 -2.51 -8.11 4.98
CA HIS A 403 -1.17 -8.01 5.56
C HIS A 403 -0.23 -7.27 4.59
N PRO A 404 0.58 -6.28 5.02
CA PRO A 404 1.35 -5.43 4.11
C PRO A 404 2.42 -6.11 3.25
N GLU A 405 2.72 -7.39 3.53
CA GLU A 405 3.66 -8.21 2.75
C GLU A 405 2.95 -9.11 1.72
N ASN A 406 1.62 -9.13 1.68
CA ASN A 406 0.85 -9.89 0.70
C ASN A 406 0.94 -9.24 -0.69
N PRO A 407 1.31 -9.96 -1.76
CA PRO A 407 1.51 -9.38 -3.08
C PRO A 407 0.20 -9.26 -3.87
N VAL A 408 -0.71 -8.41 -3.41
CA VAL A 408 -2.08 -8.30 -3.95
C VAL A 408 -2.54 -6.85 -4.15
N ILE A 409 -3.53 -6.69 -5.02
CA ILE A 409 -4.36 -5.49 -5.22
C ILE A 409 -5.75 -5.80 -4.66
N LEU A 410 -6.37 -4.82 -3.99
CA LEU A 410 -7.75 -4.89 -3.50
C LEU A 410 -8.62 -3.98 -4.36
N VAL A 411 -9.81 -4.46 -4.77
CA VAL A 411 -10.79 -3.65 -5.51
C VAL A 411 -12.14 -3.72 -4.80
N THR A 412 -12.64 -2.57 -4.36
CA THR A 412 -13.84 -2.44 -3.53
C THR A 412 -14.73 -1.35 -4.10
N ALA A 413 -15.96 -1.69 -4.50
CA ALA A 413 -16.94 -0.69 -4.97
C ALA A 413 -17.58 0.06 -3.80
N ILE A 414 -17.80 1.36 -3.98
CA ILE A 414 -18.30 2.29 -2.96
C ILE A 414 -19.81 2.46 -3.20
N CYS A 415 -20.64 1.99 -2.27
CA CYS A 415 -22.11 2.07 -2.39
C CYS A 415 -22.64 1.51 -3.73
N ALA A 416 -22.19 0.32 -4.14
CA ALA A 416 -22.62 -0.31 -5.39
C ALA A 416 -24.13 -0.57 -5.40
N HIS A 417 -24.80 -0.18 -6.49
CA HIS A 417 -26.20 -0.49 -6.73
C HIS A 417 -26.40 -1.97 -7.12
N THR A 418 -25.34 -2.61 -7.65
CA THR A 418 -25.32 -4.02 -8.01
C THR A 418 -25.16 -4.92 -6.77
N LEU A 419 -26.24 -5.57 -6.35
CA LEU A 419 -26.31 -6.45 -5.15
C LEU A 419 -25.29 -7.61 -5.13
N SER A 420 -24.73 -7.99 -6.28
CA SER A 420 -23.75 -9.06 -6.41
C SER A 420 -22.29 -8.60 -6.34
N PHE A 421 -21.98 -7.29 -6.35
CA PHE A 421 -20.59 -6.83 -6.27
C PHE A 421 -20.00 -7.15 -4.88
N ARG A 422 -18.79 -7.73 -4.86
CA ARG A 422 -18.04 -8.06 -3.65
C ARG A 422 -16.60 -7.54 -3.78
N PRO A 423 -15.91 -7.22 -2.67
CA PRO A 423 -14.49 -6.89 -2.72
C PRO A 423 -13.67 -7.99 -3.40
N ILE A 424 -12.85 -7.61 -4.36
CA ILE A 424 -12.03 -8.52 -5.19
C ILE A 424 -10.57 -8.41 -4.74
N ILE A 425 -9.87 -9.54 -4.67
CA ILE A 425 -8.44 -9.61 -4.40
C ILE A 425 -7.74 -10.16 -5.64
N LEU A 426 -6.78 -9.41 -6.17
CA LEU A 426 -6.09 -9.66 -7.43
C LEU A 426 -4.56 -9.71 -7.21
N PRO A 427 -3.76 -10.35 -8.08
CA PRO A 427 -2.30 -10.39 -7.94
C PRO A 427 -1.66 -9.02 -8.23
N ASP A 428 -0.55 -8.71 -7.57
CA ASP A 428 0.25 -7.49 -7.80
C ASP A 428 0.84 -7.33 -9.22
N THR A 429 0.75 -8.36 -10.06
CA THR A 429 1.26 -8.35 -11.44
C THR A 429 0.25 -7.90 -12.49
N ILE A 430 -1.04 -7.73 -12.15
CA ILE A 430 -2.08 -7.30 -13.09
C ILE A 430 -1.97 -5.79 -13.37
N VAL A 431 -2.26 -5.37 -14.61
CA VAL A 431 -2.54 -3.97 -14.93
C VAL A 431 -4.05 -3.75 -14.87
N LEU A 432 -4.53 -2.91 -13.96
CA LEU A 432 -5.93 -2.48 -13.98
C LEU A 432 -6.09 -1.23 -14.87
N ARG A 433 -7.22 -1.12 -15.56
CA ARG A 433 -7.72 0.18 -16.05
C ARG A 433 -9.09 0.44 -15.43
N VAL A 434 -9.33 1.67 -15.02
CA VAL A 434 -10.59 2.12 -14.41
C VAL A 434 -11.07 3.33 -15.22
N GLY A 435 -12.10 3.14 -16.03
CA GLY A 435 -12.53 4.10 -17.06
C GLY A 435 -13.94 4.61 -16.89
N VAL A 436 -14.26 5.72 -17.55
CA VAL A 436 -15.62 6.25 -17.68
C VAL A 436 -16.11 5.92 -19.10
N PRO A 437 -17.18 5.12 -19.29
CA PRO A 437 -17.63 4.75 -20.63
C PRO A 437 -18.17 5.96 -21.40
N TYR A 438 -18.14 5.92 -22.74
CA TYR A 438 -18.53 7.06 -23.58
C TYR A 438 -20.02 7.43 -23.48
N ASP A 439 -20.89 6.53 -23.03
CA ASP A 439 -22.32 6.78 -22.80
C ASP A 439 -22.64 7.27 -21.37
N ALA A 440 -21.61 7.43 -20.51
CA ALA A 440 -21.78 7.86 -19.13
C ALA A 440 -22.46 9.24 -19.05
N ARG A 441 -23.51 9.32 -18.23
CA ARG A 441 -24.34 10.54 -18.07
C ARG A 441 -23.60 11.71 -17.43
N THR A 442 -22.50 11.44 -16.72
CA THR A 442 -21.69 12.42 -15.99
C THR A 442 -20.22 12.01 -16.00
N SER A 443 -19.33 12.98 -15.77
CA SER A 443 -17.93 12.70 -15.45
C SER A 443 -17.78 11.92 -14.14
N SER A 444 -16.61 11.32 -13.96
CA SER A 444 -16.13 10.79 -12.67
C SER A 444 -14.84 11.51 -12.26
N TRP A 445 -14.31 11.24 -11.08
CA TRP A 445 -13.15 11.92 -10.51
C TRP A 445 -12.18 10.90 -9.95
N ALA A 446 -10.96 10.86 -10.52
CA ALA A 446 -9.83 10.13 -9.97
C ALA A 446 -9.26 10.88 -8.77
N SER A 447 -8.94 10.16 -7.69
CA SER A 447 -8.42 10.67 -6.43
C SER A 447 -7.24 9.81 -5.98
N PHE A 448 -6.10 10.45 -5.73
CA PHE A 448 -4.80 9.81 -5.54
C PHE A 448 -4.30 10.00 -4.09
N ASP A 449 -4.23 8.94 -3.28
CA ASP A 449 -3.93 8.98 -1.83
C ASP A 449 -4.80 10.01 -1.05
N GLY A 450 -6.01 10.29 -1.56
CA GLY A 450 -6.91 11.33 -1.03
C GLY A 450 -6.41 12.77 -1.18
N ARG A 451 -5.40 13.02 -2.03
CA ARG A 451 -4.67 14.30 -2.16
C ARG A 451 -4.95 15.03 -3.46
N GLU A 452 -4.46 14.49 -4.58
CA GLU A 452 -4.70 15.07 -5.89
C GLU A 452 -5.98 14.50 -6.49
N ARG A 453 -6.79 15.37 -7.11
CA ARG A 453 -8.06 15.01 -7.72
C ARG A 453 -8.12 15.50 -9.16
N VAL A 454 -8.46 14.60 -10.07
CA VAL A 454 -8.48 14.82 -11.52
C VAL A 454 -9.83 14.34 -12.06
N GLU A 455 -10.59 15.25 -12.66
CA GLU A 455 -11.82 14.87 -13.37
C GLU A 455 -11.49 13.96 -14.57
N LEU A 456 -12.31 12.94 -14.79
CA LEU A 456 -12.30 12.03 -15.94
C LEU A 456 -13.56 12.31 -16.78
N CYS A 457 -13.37 12.70 -18.04
CA CYS A 457 -14.47 12.78 -19.00
C CYS A 457 -14.90 11.37 -19.46
N PRO A 458 -16.11 11.20 -20.02
CA PRO A 458 -16.46 10.00 -20.80
C PRO A 458 -15.37 9.70 -21.85
N GLY A 459 -14.90 8.45 -21.87
CA GLY A 459 -13.71 7.97 -22.59
C GLY A 459 -12.44 7.90 -21.72
N ASP A 460 -12.22 8.85 -20.81
CA ASP A 460 -10.98 8.88 -20.02
C ASP A 460 -10.90 7.72 -19.00
N TYR A 461 -9.68 7.26 -18.72
CA TYR A 461 -9.43 6.19 -17.75
C TYR A 461 -8.12 6.36 -16.97
N VAL A 462 -8.01 5.68 -15.83
CA VAL A 462 -6.77 5.57 -15.06
C VAL A 462 -6.17 4.18 -15.24
N THR A 463 -4.90 4.11 -15.66
CA THR A 463 -4.09 2.88 -15.64
C THR A 463 -3.44 2.73 -14.26
N ILE A 464 -3.56 1.56 -13.64
CA ILE A 464 -3.03 1.27 -12.31
C ILE A 464 -2.16 0.01 -12.38
N SER A 465 -0.93 0.08 -11.84
CA SER A 465 0.01 -1.05 -11.83
C SER A 465 0.95 -1.00 -10.62
N ALA A 466 1.55 -2.13 -10.24
CA ALA A 466 2.51 -2.18 -9.15
C ALA A 466 3.77 -1.34 -9.44
N SER A 467 4.07 -0.42 -8.54
CA SER A 467 5.17 0.54 -8.65
C SER A 467 6.55 -0.13 -8.65
N ARG A 468 7.46 0.44 -9.45
CA ARG A 468 8.90 0.15 -9.41
C ARG A 468 9.64 0.78 -8.22
N TYR A 469 8.97 1.64 -7.45
CA TYR A 469 9.49 2.45 -6.35
C TYR A 469 8.69 2.20 -5.05
N PRO A 470 8.93 1.07 -4.36
CA PRO A 470 8.25 0.75 -3.11
C PRO A 470 8.61 1.73 -1.98
N PHE A 471 7.68 1.94 -1.05
CA PHE A 471 7.90 2.84 0.09
C PHE A 471 8.69 2.12 1.20
N ALA A 472 9.81 2.71 1.63
CA ALA A 472 10.78 2.09 2.51
C ALA A 472 10.55 2.46 3.99
N ASN A 473 9.63 1.76 4.67
CA ASN A 473 9.32 2.04 6.08
C ASN A 473 10.31 1.31 7.03
N VAL A 474 10.85 2.04 8.00
CA VAL A 474 11.75 1.50 9.04
C VAL A 474 10.96 0.72 10.09
N MET A 475 11.47 -0.45 10.46
CA MET A 475 10.83 -1.37 11.42
C MET A 475 11.40 -1.21 12.83
N GLN A 476 10.55 -1.35 13.85
CA GLN A 476 11.02 -1.53 15.23
C GLN A 476 11.77 -2.87 15.36
N GLN A 477 12.80 -2.93 16.19
CA GLN A 477 13.60 -4.13 16.34
C GLN A 477 12.78 -5.29 16.95
N GLY A 478 12.91 -6.49 16.36
CA GLY A 478 12.45 -7.75 16.95
C GLY A 478 10.99 -8.17 16.73
N ARG A 479 10.11 -7.32 16.19
CA ARG A 479 8.64 -7.54 16.20
C ARG A 479 7.94 -7.65 14.83
N ARG A 480 8.65 -8.04 13.77
CA ARG A 480 8.16 -7.96 12.36
C ARG A 480 6.72 -8.47 12.12
N SER A 481 6.35 -9.63 12.67
CA SER A 481 5.01 -10.23 12.54
C SER A 481 4.00 -9.70 13.57
N GLU A 482 4.45 -9.50 14.82
CA GLU A 482 3.62 -8.99 15.91
C GLU A 482 3.12 -7.56 15.65
N ASP A 483 3.95 -6.71 15.04
CA ASP A 483 3.66 -5.30 14.75
C ASP A 483 2.27 -5.09 14.15
N TRP A 484 1.93 -5.83 13.09
CA TRP A 484 0.67 -5.64 12.36
C TRP A 484 -0.54 -6.13 13.17
N VAL A 485 -0.41 -7.29 13.83
CA VAL A 485 -1.46 -7.85 14.70
C VAL A 485 -1.71 -6.93 15.90
N ASN A 486 -0.65 -6.42 16.52
CA ASN A 486 -0.72 -5.47 17.63
C ASN A 486 -1.26 -4.10 17.20
N SER A 487 -0.98 -3.65 15.97
CA SER A 487 -1.57 -2.42 15.42
C SER A 487 -3.07 -2.59 15.19
N ILE A 488 -3.51 -3.69 14.56
CA ILE A 488 -4.94 -3.96 14.37
C ILE A 488 -5.67 -4.15 15.69
N SER A 489 -5.14 -4.96 16.62
CA SER A 489 -5.83 -5.23 17.89
C SER A 489 -5.96 -3.98 18.76
N ARG A 490 -5.03 -3.03 18.62
CA ARG A 490 -5.09 -1.70 19.25
C ARG A 490 -6.07 -0.77 18.55
N THR A 491 -5.95 -0.59 17.23
CA THR A 491 -6.72 0.43 16.49
C THR A 491 -8.18 0.03 16.28
N LEU A 492 -8.48 -1.26 16.13
CA LEU A 492 -9.84 -1.78 16.01
C LEU A 492 -10.40 -2.33 17.33
N ASN A 493 -9.68 -2.15 18.45
CA ASN A 493 -10.02 -2.66 19.79
C ASN A 493 -10.40 -4.16 19.82
N TRP A 494 -9.81 -4.99 18.95
CA TRP A 494 -10.04 -6.44 18.99
C TRP A 494 -9.56 -7.01 20.33
N ASN A 495 -10.23 -8.08 20.79
CA ASN A 495 -9.98 -8.75 22.07
C ASN A 495 -10.29 -7.91 23.34
N SER A 496 -10.85 -6.70 23.20
CA SER A 496 -11.30 -5.87 24.34
C SER A 496 -12.56 -6.40 25.06
N ARG A 497 -13.34 -7.26 24.40
CA ARG A 497 -14.57 -7.84 24.97
C ARG A 497 -14.22 -8.80 26.11
N GLN A 498 -14.92 -8.68 27.24
CA GLN A 498 -14.80 -9.64 28.34
C GLN A 498 -15.03 -11.07 27.84
N LYS A 499 -14.13 -12.00 28.19
CA LYS A 499 -14.30 -13.43 27.89
C LYS A 499 -15.59 -13.92 28.53
N GLN A 500 -16.41 -14.63 27.74
CA GLN A 500 -17.56 -15.36 28.27
C GLN A 500 -17.06 -16.32 29.36
N LYS A 501 -17.69 -16.28 30.53
CA LYS A 501 -17.38 -17.22 31.61
C LYS A 501 -17.65 -18.63 31.11
N SER A 502 -16.77 -19.58 31.43
CA SER A 502 -17.08 -21.00 31.22
C SER A 502 -18.37 -21.33 31.96
N PHE A 503 -19.10 -22.34 31.46
CA PHE A 503 -20.13 -22.96 32.26
C PHE A 503 -19.51 -23.41 33.58
N LYS A 504 -20.15 -23.07 34.71
CA LYS A 504 -19.89 -23.77 35.96
C LYS A 504 -20.60 -25.10 35.83
N GLU A 505 -19.85 -26.20 35.84
CA GLU A 505 -20.43 -27.46 36.26
C GLU A 505 -20.97 -27.28 37.68
N TRP A 506 -22.18 -27.80 37.93
CA TRP A 506 -22.73 -27.81 39.27
C TRP A 506 -21.89 -28.79 40.10
N SER A 507 -21.23 -28.31 41.15
CA SER A 507 -20.62 -29.20 42.13
C SER A 507 -21.73 -30.04 42.74
N VAL A 508 -21.79 -31.33 42.38
CA VAL A 508 -22.63 -32.29 43.09
C VAL A 508 -22.02 -32.42 44.48
N ASP A 509 -22.56 -31.64 45.41
CA ASP A 509 -22.25 -31.75 46.83
C ASP A 509 -22.73 -33.14 47.26
N ASN A 510 -21.80 -34.09 47.34
CA ASN A 510 -22.02 -35.37 47.99
C ASN A 510 -22.22 -35.08 49.48
N ASP A 511 -23.47 -34.81 49.86
CA ASP A 511 -23.87 -34.60 51.25
C ASP A 511 -23.69 -35.92 52.01
N ASP A 512 -22.53 -36.02 52.67
CA ASP A 512 -22.00 -37.27 53.21
C ASP A 512 -22.83 -37.68 54.44
N THR A 513 -23.88 -38.47 54.22
CA THR A 513 -24.83 -38.89 55.26
C THR A 513 -24.26 -39.90 56.26
N SER A 514 -23.12 -39.58 56.88
CA SER A 514 -22.48 -40.33 57.96
C SER A 514 -23.23 -40.18 59.30
N GLY A 515 -24.50 -40.57 59.32
CA GLY A 515 -25.36 -40.49 60.50
C GLY A 515 -25.00 -41.52 61.57
N GLU A 516 -24.17 -41.15 62.55
CA GLU A 516 -23.86 -41.98 63.72
C GLU A 516 -25.13 -42.35 64.51
N ARG A 517 -25.67 -43.55 64.31
CA ARG A 517 -26.70 -44.12 65.18
C ARG A 517 -26.07 -44.71 66.44
N LYS A 518 -25.94 -43.91 67.50
CA LYS A 518 -25.78 -44.43 68.87
C LYS A 518 -27.12 -44.95 69.39
N ALA A 519 -27.26 -46.27 69.47
CA ALA A 519 -28.26 -46.96 70.26
C ALA A 519 -27.56 -48.13 70.97
N GLY A 520 -27.61 -48.17 72.30
CA GLY A 520 -26.86 -49.14 73.09
C GLY A 520 -27.74 -49.84 74.12
N THR A 521 -28.05 -51.09 73.84
CA THR A 521 -28.22 -52.23 74.76
C THR A 521 -28.23 -53.51 73.92
#